data_AF-A0A553GA47-F1
#
_entry.id   AF-A0A553GA47-F1
#
_cell.length_a   1.000
_cell.length_b   1.000
_cell.length_c   1.000
_cell.angle_alpha   90.00
_cell.angle_beta   90.00
_cell.angle_gamma   90.00
#
_symmetry.space_group_name_H-M   'P 1'
#
loop_
_entity.id
_entity.type
_entity.pdbx_description
1 polymer ?
#
loop_
_entity_poly.entity_id
_entity_poly.type
_entity_poly.pdbx_seq_one_letter_code
_entity_poly.pdbx_strand_id
1 'polypeptide(L)'
;MDLLVRYLGQFLFRLNQAFSRLLYFRILQNHTSIVIFILLTSFIISFIAYWATGFSYYDALMYSVVVEVGLFLLLLIIGASYEVQRLKKSRCDYSFRFVRSNLNGIEISDLGFSEMDRSNLALVLNNLRPKQKIDFKLVSDNRIAADYKQLLRILYLLIDGGINEYSKEQKDQLFTFIQDTFTLNGLDVNLASLRSRYSEWINEKEDEFEVKLKAFRNILFQ
;
A
#
# COMPACT_ATOMS: atom_id res chain seq x y z
N MET A 1 -40.52 -11.58 44.41
CA MET A 1 -40.67 -11.65 42.93
C MET A 1 -40.21 -10.35 42.29
N ASP A 2 -40.85 -9.21 42.57
CA ASP A 2 -40.48 -7.92 41.94
C ASP A 2 -39.04 -7.45 42.19
N LEU A 3 -38.53 -7.69 43.41
CA LEU A 3 -37.13 -7.39 43.75
C LEU A 3 -36.13 -8.19 42.91
N LEU A 4 -36.42 -9.46 42.61
CA LEU A 4 -35.56 -10.31 41.77
C LEU A 4 -35.61 -9.89 40.31
N VAL A 5 -36.80 -9.56 39.79
CA VAL A 5 -36.97 -9.05 38.42
C VAL A 5 -36.23 -7.73 38.25
N ARG A 6 -36.31 -6.83 39.24
CA ARG A 6 -35.60 -5.54 39.20
C ARG A 6 -34.08 -5.69 39.28
N TYR A 7 -33.59 -6.65 40.08
CA TYR A 7 -32.16 -6.95 40.17
C TYR A 7 -31.62 -7.58 38.89
N LEU A 8 -32.34 -8.55 38.32
CA LEU A 8 -32.02 -9.16 37.02
C LEU A 8 -32.04 -8.13 35.89
N GLY A 9 -33.04 -7.24 35.88
CA GLY A 9 -33.13 -6.16 34.90
C GLY A 9 -31.94 -5.20 34.97
N GLN A 10 -31.52 -4.80 36.17
CA GLN A 10 -30.34 -3.95 36.35
C GLN A 10 -29.04 -4.67 35.98
N PHE A 11 -28.92 -5.95 36.31
CA PHE A 11 -27.77 -6.77 35.94
C PHE A 11 -27.65 -6.93 34.42
N LEU A 12 -28.73 -7.33 33.74
CA LEU A 12 -28.77 -7.47 32.28
C LEU A 12 -28.50 -6.13 31.58
N PHE A 13 -29.01 -5.01 32.09
CA PHE A 13 -28.73 -3.69 31.52
C PHE A 13 -27.25 -3.32 31.61
N ARG A 14 -26.62 -3.53 32.77
CA ARG A 14 -25.17 -3.28 32.94
C ARG A 14 -24.33 -4.22 32.10
N LEU A 15 -24.73 -5.48 31.98
CA LEU A 15 -24.04 -6.48 31.16
C LEU A 15 -24.12 -6.09 29.68
N ASN A 16 -25.29 -5.68 29.19
CA ASN A 16 -25.47 -5.18 27.84
C ASN A 16 -24.64 -3.91 27.57
N GLN A 17 -24.59 -2.97 28.51
CA GLN A 17 -23.78 -1.75 28.36
C GLN A 17 -22.27 -2.03 28.38
N ALA A 18 -21.81 -3.01 29.17
CA ALA A 18 -20.41 -3.45 29.19
C ALA A 18 -20.04 -4.20 27.91
N PHE A 19 -20.93 -5.08 27.43
CA PHE A 19 -20.74 -5.87 26.22
C PHE A 19 -20.71 -5.00 24.98
N SER A 20 -21.64 -4.06 24.85
CA SER A 20 -21.67 -3.08 23.76
C SER A 20 -20.42 -2.20 23.74
N ARG A 21 -19.92 -1.74 24.89
CA ARG A 21 -18.66 -0.98 24.97
C ARG A 21 -17.44 -1.82 24.57
N LEU A 22 -17.37 -3.08 25.00
CA LEU A 22 -16.27 -4.00 24.63
C LEU A 22 -16.26 -4.29 23.12
N LEU A 23 -17.42 -4.61 22.54
CA LEU A 23 -17.57 -4.85 21.11
C LEU A 23 -17.21 -3.60 20.29
N TYR A 24 -17.77 -2.44 20.67
CA TYR A 24 -17.63 -1.21 19.88
C TYR A 24 -16.23 -0.62 19.95
N PHE A 25 -15.60 -0.57 21.14
CA PHE A 25 -14.30 0.09 21.30
C PHE A 25 -13.09 -0.82 21.06
N ARG A 26 -13.15 -2.12 21.36
CA ARG A 26 -11.97 -3.00 21.25
C ARG A 26 -11.98 -3.93 20.06
N ILE A 27 -13.15 -4.40 19.64
CA ILE A 27 -13.26 -5.43 18.60
C ILE A 27 -13.45 -4.80 17.23
N LEU A 28 -14.36 -3.83 17.06
CA LEU A 28 -14.65 -3.24 15.75
C LEU A 28 -13.56 -2.31 15.19
N GLN A 29 -12.61 -1.86 16.00
CA GLN A 29 -11.62 -0.86 15.57
C GLN A 29 -10.41 -1.47 14.85
N ASN A 30 -10.14 -2.76 15.02
CA ASN A 30 -8.99 -3.43 14.43
C ASN A 30 -9.44 -4.69 13.67
N HIS A 31 -9.06 -4.80 12.39
CA HIS A 31 -9.39 -5.93 11.53
C HIS A 31 -8.94 -7.28 12.14
N THR A 32 -7.80 -7.32 12.83
CA THR A 32 -7.33 -8.52 13.51
C THR A 32 -8.24 -8.92 14.68
N SER A 33 -8.72 -7.94 15.45
CA SER A 33 -9.63 -8.19 16.57
C SER A 33 -10.98 -8.71 16.09
N ILE A 34 -11.48 -8.23 14.95
CA ILE A 34 -12.72 -8.74 14.32
C ILE A 34 -12.55 -10.20 13.91
N VAL A 35 -11.45 -10.56 13.25
CA VAL A 35 -11.20 -11.94 12.81
C VAL A 35 -11.11 -12.88 14.01
N ILE A 36 -10.34 -12.54 15.03
CA ILE A 36 -10.22 -13.34 16.26
C ILE A 36 -11.58 -13.49 16.95
N PHE A 37 -12.39 -12.43 16.98
CA PHE A 37 -13.72 -12.48 17.58
C PHE A 37 -14.67 -13.41 16.83
N ILE A 38 -14.67 -13.37 15.49
CA ILE A 38 -15.46 -14.28 14.65
C ILE A 38 -15.04 -15.73 14.92
N LEU A 39 -13.73 -16.01 14.93
CA LEU A 39 -13.21 -17.34 15.17
C LEU A 39 -13.59 -17.87 16.56
N LEU A 40 -13.38 -17.07 17.60
CA LEU A 40 -13.72 -17.44 18.98
C LEU A 40 -15.22 -17.73 19.14
N THR A 41 -16.07 -16.88 18.53
CA THR A 41 -17.52 -17.06 18.60
C THR A 41 -17.96 -18.31 17.83
N SER A 42 -17.36 -18.57 16.66
CA SER A 42 -17.62 -19.78 15.86
C SER A 42 -17.20 -21.04 16.60
N PHE A 43 -16.04 -21.03 17.26
CA PHE A 43 -15.57 -22.13 18.07
C PHE A 43 -16.54 -22.49 19.21
N ILE A 44 -17.01 -21.49 19.96
CA ILE A 44 -17.96 -21.71 21.06
C ILE A 44 -19.27 -22.30 20.53
N ILE A 45 -19.80 -21.76 19.43
CA ILE A 45 -21.06 -22.24 18.83
C ILE A 45 -20.91 -23.66 18.32
N SER A 46 -19.83 -23.96 17.57
CA SER A 46 -19.60 -25.30 17.03
C SER A 46 -19.41 -26.32 18.15
N PHE A 47 -18.66 -25.96 19.20
CA PHE A 47 -18.42 -26.84 20.33
C PHE A 47 -19.71 -27.19 21.07
N ILE A 48 -20.53 -26.18 21.37
CA ILE A 48 -21.84 -26.38 21.99
C ILE A 48 -22.75 -27.22 21.07
N ALA A 49 -22.74 -26.98 19.76
CA ALA A 49 -23.57 -27.73 18.82
C ALA A 49 -23.17 -29.21 18.72
N TYR A 50 -21.87 -29.52 18.60
CA TYR A 50 -21.38 -30.90 18.58
C TYR A 50 -21.62 -31.59 19.92
N TRP A 51 -21.40 -30.90 21.04
CA TRP A 51 -21.66 -31.50 22.34
C TRP A 51 -23.16 -31.75 22.57
N ALA A 52 -24.03 -30.82 22.16
CA ALA A 52 -25.49 -30.95 22.28
C ALA A 52 -26.08 -32.05 21.38
N THR A 53 -25.39 -32.40 20.29
CA THR A 53 -25.81 -33.50 19.39
C THR A 53 -25.35 -34.88 19.88
N GLY A 54 -24.70 -34.96 21.05
CA GLY A 54 -24.38 -36.21 21.73
C GLY A 54 -22.98 -36.76 21.44
N PHE A 55 -22.11 -35.99 20.78
CA PHE A 55 -20.71 -36.36 20.63
C PHE A 55 -19.98 -36.36 21.99
N SER A 56 -18.95 -37.22 22.11
CA SER A 56 -18.08 -37.20 23.30
C SER A 56 -17.34 -35.85 23.38
N TYR A 57 -16.89 -35.48 24.58
CA TYR A 57 -16.14 -34.23 24.78
C TYR A 57 -14.94 -34.10 23.83
N TYR A 58 -14.19 -35.19 23.66
CA TYR A 58 -13.00 -35.22 22.80
C TYR A 58 -13.37 -35.11 21.32
N ASP A 59 -14.42 -35.80 20.88
CA ASP A 59 -14.87 -35.73 19.49
C ASP A 59 -15.43 -34.35 19.16
N ALA A 60 -16.25 -33.78 20.06
CA ALA A 60 -16.80 -32.43 19.89
C ALA A 60 -15.70 -31.37 19.78
N LEU A 61 -14.65 -31.47 20.62
CA LEU A 61 -13.49 -30.59 20.54
C LEU A 61 -12.74 -30.74 19.22
N MET A 62 -12.47 -31.98 18.78
CA MET A 62 -11.78 -32.24 17.52
C MET A 62 -12.55 -31.70 16.32
N TYR A 63 -13.86 -31.95 16.22
CA TYR A 63 -14.67 -31.44 15.12
C TYR A 63 -14.77 -29.92 15.11
N SER A 64 -14.89 -29.28 16.27
CA SER A 64 -14.83 -27.82 16.38
C SER A 64 -13.53 -27.24 15.87
N VAL A 65 -12.38 -27.84 16.22
CA VAL A 65 -11.08 -27.39 15.72
C VAL A 65 -10.98 -27.55 14.20
N VAL A 66 -11.47 -28.66 13.63
CA VAL A 66 -11.48 -28.87 12.17
C VAL A 66 -12.31 -27.82 11.45
N VAL A 67 -13.51 -27.51 11.97
CA VAL A 67 -14.37 -26.43 11.43
C VAL A 67 -13.66 -25.08 11.51
N GLU A 68 -12.98 -24.80 12.61
CA GLU A 68 -12.27 -23.54 12.84
C GLU A 68 -11.10 -23.34 11.86
N VAL A 69 -10.33 -24.40 11.61
CA VAL A 69 -9.26 -24.38 10.60
C VAL A 69 -9.84 -24.12 9.21
N GLY A 70 -10.95 -24.77 8.86
CA GLY A 70 -11.64 -24.55 7.60
C GLY A 70 -12.12 -23.10 7.46
N LEU A 71 -12.71 -22.54 8.51
CA LEU A 71 -13.17 -21.14 8.55
C LEU A 71 -12.01 -20.16 8.43
N PHE A 72 -10.89 -20.40 9.13
CA PHE A 72 -9.70 -19.58 9.05
C PHE A 72 -9.13 -19.51 7.63
N LEU A 73 -9.01 -20.67 6.95
CA LEU A 73 -8.56 -20.72 5.56
C LEU A 73 -9.51 -19.96 4.63
N LEU A 74 -10.83 -20.09 4.83
CA LEU A 74 -11.83 -19.38 4.05
C LEU A 74 -11.71 -17.86 4.23
N LEU A 75 -11.55 -17.38 5.48
CA LEU A 75 -11.33 -15.96 5.77
C LEU A 75 -10.03 -15.45 5.15
N LEU A 76 -8.95 -16.23 5.15
CA LEU A 76 -7.71 -15.88 4.45
C LEU A 76 -7.92 -15.73 2.95
N ILE A 77 -8.64 -16.65 2.31
CA ILE A 77 -8.93 -16.56 0.87
C ILE A 77 -9.77 -15.32 0.55
N ILE A 78 -10.79 -15.02 1.36
CA ILE A 78 -11.60 -13.80 1.20
C ILE A 78 -10.72 -12.55 1.36
N GLY A 79 -9.90 -12.50 2.41
CA GLY A 79 -8.99 -11.38 2.68
C GLY A 79 -8.00 -11.17 1.53
N ALA A 80 -7.38 -12.24 1.04
CA ALA A 80 -6.48 -12.19 -0.11
C ALA A 80 -7.21 -11.79 -1.39
N SER A 81 -8.42 -12.27 -1.62
CA SER A 81 -9.23 -11.91 -2.80
C SER A 81 -9.63 -10.42 -2.77
N TYR A 82 -10.00 -9.91 -1.60
CA TYR A 82 -10.30 -8.51 -1.40
C TYR A 82 -9.05 -7.65 -1.62
N GLU A 83 -7.90 -8.08 -1.12
CA GLU A 83 -6.60 -7.43 -1.35
C GLU A 83 -6.27 -7.38 -2.84
N VAL A 84 -6.43 -8.49 -3.57
CA VAL A 84 -6.23 -8.55 -5.02
C VAL A 84 -7.18 -7.58 -5.74
N GLN A 85 -8.46 -7.51 -5.34
CA GLN A 85 -9.40 -6.55 -5.93
C GLN A 85 -9.02 -5.10 -5.62
N ARG A 86 -8.55 -4.81 -4.40
CA ARG A 86 -8.04 -3.49 -4.02
C ARG A 86 -6.84 -3.12 -4.89
N LEU A 87 -5.87 -4.02 -5.02
CA LEU A 87 -4.68 -3.82 -5.86
C LEU A 87 -5.05 -3.64 -7.34
N LYS A 88 -6.02 -4.41 -7.86
CA LYS A 88 -6.54 -4.22 -9.23
C LYS A 88 -7.17 -2.84 -9.43
N LYS A 89 -7.97 -2.36 -8.47
CA LYS A 89 -8.56 -1.01 -8.51
C LYS A 89 -7.51 0.09 -8.39
N SER A 90 -6.43 -0.16 -7.67
CA SER A 90 -5.32 0.75 -7.46
C SER A 90 -4.24 0.66 -8.54
N ARG A 91 -4.38 -0.22 -9.54
CA ARG A 91 -3.40 -0.35 -10.62
C ARG A 91 -3.44 0.88 -11.51
N CYS A 92 -2.26 1.41 -11.83
CA CYS A 92 -2.10 2.39 -12.88
C CYS A 92 -1.81 1.69 -14.20
N ASP A 93 -2.57 2.01 -15.24
CA ASP A 93 -2.46 1.39 -16.56
C ASP A 93 -1.54 2.24 -17.46
N TYR A 94 -0.28 2.38 -17.05
CA TYR A 94 0.74 3.02 -17.88
C TYR A 94 1.41 1.98 -18.79
N SER A 95 1.83 2.41 -19.99
CA SER A 95 2.45 1.52 -20.97
C SER A 95 3.88 1.05 -20.61
N PHE A 96 4.46 1.60 -19.55
CA PHE A 96 5.83 1.31 -19.13
C PHE A 96 5.89 0.48 -17.84
N ARG A 97 6.98 -0.27 -17.69
CA ARG A 97 7.22 -1.15 -16.55
C ARG A 97 8.50 -0.75 -15.83
N PHE A 98 8.53 -0.89 -14.51
CA PHE A 98 9.73 -0.63 -13.73
C PHE A 98 10.62 -1.87 -13.66
N VAL A 99 11.94 -1.67 -13.72
CA VAL A 99 12.97 -2.70 -13.66
C VAL A 99 13.02 -3.35 -12.27
N ARG A 100 12.71 -2.59 -11.22
CA ARG A 100 12.70 -3.05 -9.83
C ARG A 100 11.34 -2.84 -9.19
N SER A 101 10.97 -3.72 -8.28
CA SER A 101 9.72 -3.65 -7.49
C SER A 101 9.90 -2.98 -6.13
N ASN A 102 11.13 -2.78 -5.65
CA ASN A 102 11.43 -2.04 -4.42
C ASN A 102 12.83 -1.43 -4.47
N LEU A 103 13.09 -0.49 -3.55
CA LEU A 103 14.40 0.16 -3.34
C LEU A 103 14.95 -0.16 -1.94
N ASN A 104 14.60 -1.32 -1.38
CA ASN A 104 15.06 -1.69 -0.04
C ASN A 104 16.58 -1.88 -0.04
N GLY A 105 17.26 -1.35 0.98
CA GLY A 105 18.72 -1.36 1.06
C GLY A 105 19.42 -0.21 0.32
N ILE A 106 18.66 0.61 -0.42
CA ILE A 106 19.17 1.82 -1.07
C ILE A 106 18.73 3.02 -0.23
N GLU A 107 19.67 3.91 0.08
CA GLU A 107 19.38 5.19 0.74
C GLU A 107 18.70 6.14 -0.27
N ILE A 108 17.38 6.31 -0.16
CA ILE A 108 16.60 7.03 -1.18
C ILE A 108 16.72 8.56 -1.04
N SER A 109 17.28 9.04 0.07
CA SER A 109 17.69 10.44 0.25
C SER A 109 18.72 10.88 -0.78
N ASP A 110 19.65 10.00 -1.17
CA ASP A 110 20.65 10.29 -2.21
C ASP A 110 20.03 10.39 -3.61
N LEU A 111 18.85 9.81 -3.78
CA LEU A 111 18.01 9.95 -4.97
C LEU A 111 17.07 11.15 -4.88
N GLY A 112 17.12 11.93 -3.80
CA GLY A 112 16.30 13.13 -3.63
C GLY A 112 14.89 12.85 -3.14
N PHE A 113 14.62 11.67 -2.58
CA PHE A 113 13.35 11.32 -1.97
C PHE A 113 13.44 11.27 -0.45
N SER A 114 12.33 11.54 0.24
CA SER A 114 12.25 11.35 1.68
C SER A 114 12.10 9.87 2.03
N GLU A 115 12.74 9.41 3.11
CA GLU A 115 12.49 8.07 3.67
C GLU A 115 11.02 7.84 4.03
N MET A 116 10.28 8.90 4.35
CA MET A 116 8.83 8.83 4.58
C MET A 116 8.04 8.44 3.31
N ASP A 117 8.58 8.70 2.12
CA ASP A 117 7.93 8.40 0.85
C ASP A 117 8.28 7.01 0.31
N ARG A 118 9.17 6.27 0.98
CA ARG A 118 9.61 4.92 0.57
C ARG A 118 8.44 3.97 0.31
N SER A 119 7.43 3.99 1.16
CA SER A 119 6.25 3.13 0.97
C SER A 119 5.45 3.52 -0.28
N ASN A 120 5.37 4.80 -0.62
CA ASN A 120 4.67 5.27 -1.82
C ASN A 120 5.49 4.98 -3.09
N LEU A 121 6.82 5.13 -3.02
CA LEU A 121 7.71 4.72 -4.10
C LEU A 121 7.61 3.23 -4.39
N ALA A 122 7.56 2.39 -3.35
CA ALA A 122 7.35 0.95 -3.52
C ALA A 122 6.01 0.65 -4.23
N LEU A 123 4.93 1.39 -3.92
CA LEU A 123 3.66 1.25 -4.64
C LEU A 123 3.82 1.61 -6.12
N VAL A 124 4.43 2.75 -6.42
CA VAL A 124 4.67 3.23 -7.78
C VAL A 124 5.47 2.23 -8.61
N LEU A 125 6.55 1.69 -8.04
CA LEU A 125 7.40 0.67 -8.69
C LEU A 125 6.64 -0.64 -8.99
N ASN A 126 5.55 -0.91 -8.28
CA ASN A 126 4.66 -2.04 -8.55
C ASN A 126 3.45 -1.65 -9.42
N ASN A 127 3.49 -0.49 -10.09
CA ASN A 127 2.39 0.08 -10.89
C ASN A 127 1.09 0.28 -10.09
N LEU A 128 1.21 0.62 -8.81
CA LEU A 128 0.10 0.94 -7.93
C LEU A 128 0.05 2.45 -7.64
N ARG A 129 -1.16 2.98 -7.47
CA ARG A 129 -1.36 4.37 -7.07
C ARG A 129 -0.76 4.64 -5.69
N PRO A 130 0.08 5.68 -5.54
CA PRO A 130 0.57 6.06 -4.23
C PRO A 130 -0.57 6.65 -3.38
N LYS A 131 -0.43 6.60 -2.04
CA LYS A 131 -1.45 7.14 -1.13
C LYS A 131 -1.45 8.67 -1.08
N GLN A 132 -0.28 9.26 -1.31
CA GLN A 132 -0.01 10.69 -1.38
C GLN A 132 1.05 10.91 -2.46
N LYS A 133 1.13 12.14 -2.98
CA LYS A 133 2.22 12.48 -3.90
C LYS A 133 3.57 12.35 -3.21
N ILE A 134 4.56 11.90 -3.96
CA ILE A 134 5.93 11.70 -3.51
C ILE A 134 6.69 13.00 -3.75
N ASP A 135 7.33 13.53 -2.71
CA ASP A 135 8.07 14.78 -2.85
C ASP A 135 9.50 14.55 -3.29
N PHE A 136 9.85 15.08 -4.46
CA PHE A 136 11.21 15.04 -4.99
C PHE A 136 11.93 16.36 -4.68
N LYS A 137 13.08 16.25 -4.03
CA LYS A 137 13.79 17.35 -3.38
C LYS A 137 15.20 17.63 -3.91
N LEU A 138 15.65 16.89 -4.93
CA LEU A 138 16.99 17.12 -5.47
C LEU A 138 17.00 18.44 -6.24
N VAL A 139 17.73 19.41 -5.67
CA VAL A 139 17.75 20.80 -6.14
C VAL A 139 18.82 20.95 -7.23
N SER A 140 18.49 21.70 -8.28
CA SER A 140 19.49 22.13 -9.27
C SER A 140 20.42 23.19 -8.67
N ASP A 141 21.61 23.37 -9.24
CA ASP A 141 22.61 24.38 -8.84
C ASP A 141 22.04 25.81 -8.66
N ASN A 142 20.88 26.13 -9.27
CA ASN A 142 20.18 27.42 -9.16
C ASN A 142 19.18 27.54 -7.99
N ARG A 143 19.20 26.59 -7.03
CA ARG A 143 18.69 26.70 -5.64
C ARG A 143 17.21 27.04 -5.36
N ILE A 144 16.33 27.18 -6.35
CA ILE A 144 14.91 27.57 -6.09
C ILE A 144 13.89 26.45 -6.36
N ALA A 145 14.16 25.53 -7.31
CA ALA A 145 13.23 24.46 -7.66
C ALA A 145 13.95 23.11 -7.80
N ALA A 146 13.27 22.01 -7.45
CA ALA A 146 13.77 20.67 -7.68
C ALA A 146 13.90 20.41 -9.20
N ASP A 147 14.94 19.68 -9.60
CA ASP A 147 15.31 19.56 -11.02
C ASP A 147 14.53 18.43 -11.71
N TYR A 148 13.60 18.81 -12.60
CA TYR A 148 12.90 17.89 -13.49
C TYR A 148 13.85 16.94 -14.22
N LYS A 149 15.03 17.39 -14.65
CA LYS A 149 15.98 16.55 -15.39
C LYS A 149 16.56 15.44 -14.53
N GLN A 150 16.77 15.68 -13.24
CA GLN A 150 17.26 14.64 -12.32
C GLN A 150 16.18 13.59 -12.06
N LEU A 151 14.93 14.03 -11.84
CA LEU A 151 13.80 13.10 -11.75
C LEU A 151 13.67 12.25 -13.02
N LEU A 152 13.78 12.86 -14.20
CA LEU A 152 13.75 12.15 -15.48
C LEU A 152 14.89 11.13 -15.62
N ARG A 153 16.12 11.44 -15.17
CA ARG A 153 17.24 10.49 -15.16
C ARG A 153 17.00 9.30 -14.24
N ILE A 154 16.43 9.53 -13.06
CA ILE A 154 16.07 8.44 -12.14
C ILE A 154 14.98 7.56 -12.76
N LEU A 155 13.93 8.18 -13.34
CA LEU A 155 12.88 7.44 -14.03
C LEU A 155 13.40 6.67 -15.24
N TYR A 156 14.33 7.24 -16.00
CA TYR A 156 15.01 6.56 -17.11
C TYR A 156 15.71 5.27 -16.65
N LEU A 157 16.36 5.28 -15.48
CA LEU A 157 17.02 4.09 -14.93
C LEU A 157 16.05 3.08 -14.32
N LEU A 158 14.93 3.56 -13.78
CA LEU A 158 13.94 2.71 -13.12
C LEU A 158 12.96 2.08 -14.10
N ILE A 159 12.75 2.68 -15.27
CA ILE A 159 11.83 2.18 -16.30
C ILE A 159 12.58 1.29 -17.30
N ASP A 160 12.00 0.12 -17.57
CA ASP A 160 12.52 -0.86 -18.52
C ASP A 160 12.57 -0.27 -19.93
N GLY A 161 13.72 -0.37 -20.60
CA GLY A 161 13.98 0.26 -21.89
C GLY A 161 14.20 1.78 -21.85
N GLY A 162 14.14 2.41 -20.68
CA GLY A 162 14.30 3.86 -20.54
C GLY A 162 13.11 4.67 -21.08
N ILE A 163 13.30 5.99 -21.19
CA ILE A 163 12.24 6.95 -21.58
C ILE A 163 12.65 7.90 -22.72
N ASN A 164 13.82 7.71 -23.34
CA ASN A 164 14.37 8.58 -24.39
C ASN A 164 13.65 8.42 -25.74
N GLU A 165 13.28 7.19 -26.10
CA GLU A 165 12.71 6.83 -27.41
C GLU A 165 11.17 6.75 -27.42
N TYR A 166 10.51 7.35 -26.43
CA TYR A 166 9.05 7.26 -26.31
C TYR A 166 8.30 7.89 -27.49
N SER A 167 7.25 7.20 -27.92
CA SER A 167 6.25 7.76 -28.84
C SER A 167 5.52 8.95 -28.19
N LYS A 168 4.78 9.72 -28.98
CA LYS A 168 3.99 10.86 -28.45
C LYS A 168 3.03 10.42 -27.34
N GLU A 169 2.34 9.31 -27.54
CA GLU A 169 1.38 8.75 -26.57
C GLU A 169 2.07 8.30 -25.28
N GLN A 170 3.23 7.64 -25.40
CA GLN A 170 4.02 7.21 -24.24
C GLN A 170 4.57 8.41 -23.44
N LYS A 171 4.97 9.48 -24.13
CA LYS A 171 5.39 10.75 -23.49
C LYS A 171 4.24 11.39 -22.71
N ASP A 172 3.04 11.47 -23.30
CA ASP A 172 1.87 12.03 -22.62
C ASP A 172 1.47 11.21 -21.39
N GLN A 173 1.55 9.87 -21.47
CA GLN A 173 1.36 9.00 -20.31
C GLN A 173 2.42 9.23 -19.23
N LEU A 174 3.70 9.36 -19.60
CA LEU A 174 4.79 9.65 -18.67
C LEU A 174 4.59 11.00 -17.97
N PHE A 175 4.22 12.05 -18.70
CA PHE A 175 4.01 13.38 -18.10
C PHE A 175 2.82 13.41 -17.15
N THR A 176 1.73 12.74 -17.54
CA THR A 176 0.55 12.55 -16.67
C THR A 176 0.94 11.78 -15.42
N PHE A 177 1.68 10.68 -15.57
CA PHE A 177 2.21 9.91 -14.45
C PHE A 177 3.04 10.78 -13.49
N ILE A 178 3.98 11.56 -14.02
CA ILE A 178 4.84 12.41 -13.20
C ILE A 178 4.01 13.45 -12.45
N GLN A 179 3.04 14.06 -13.13
CA GLN A 179 2.17 15.09 -12.55
C GLN A 179 1.28 14.56 -11.42
N ASP A 180 0.73 13.35 -11.60
CA ASP A 180 -0.17 12.72 -10.63
C ASP A 180 0.60 12.15 -9.43
N THR A 181 1.85 11.73 -9.65
CA THR A 181 2.63 10.97 -8.68
C THR A 181 3.56 11.83 -7.84
N PHE A 182 4.13 12.90 -8.40
CA PHE A 182 5.21 13.64 -7.75
C PHE A 182 4.84 15.10 -7.46
N THR A 183 5.47 15.63 -6.42
CA THR A 183 5.67 17.07 -6.19
C THR A 183 7.16 17.40 -6.30
N LEU A 184 7.46 18.67 -6.53
CA LEU A 184 8.82 19.19 -6.58
C LEU A 184 9.01 20.22 -5.47
N ASN A 185 9.77 19.87 -4.43
CA ASN A 185 9.91 20.70 -3.23
C ASN A 185 8.56 21.16 -2.65
N GLY A 186 7.56 20.27 -2.62
CA GLY A 186 6.21 20.52 -2.14
C GLY A 186 5.30 21.27 -3.11
N LEU A 187 5.78 21.64 -4.30
CA LEU A 187 4.98 22.27 -5.34
C LEU A 187 4.46 21.24 -6.35
N ASP A 188 3.26 21.46 -6.87
CA ASP A 188 2.72 20.65 -7.95
C ASP A 188 3.57 20.75 -9.22
N VAL A 189 3.68 19.63 -9.92
CA VAL A 189 4.38 19.53 -11.21
C VAL A 189 3.69 20.39 -12.26
N ASN A 190 4.46 21.29 -12.86
CA ASN A 190 4.05 22.11 -13.99
C ASN A 190 4.36 21.39 -15.31
N LEU A 191 3.32 20.95 -16.02
CA LEU A 191 3.45 20.21 -17.28
C LEU A 191 4.23 20.96 -18.37
N ALA A 192 4.07 22.28 -18.49
CA ALA A 192 4.78 23.06 -19.50
C ALA A 192 6.29 23.07 -19.22
N SER A 193 6.67 23.24 -17.95
CA SER A 193 8.06 23.18 -17.52
C SER A 193 8.64 21.79 -17.69
N LEU A 194 7.90 20.74 -17.28
CA LEU A 194 8.31 19.35 -17.44
C LEU A 194 8.57 18.99 -18.92
N ARG A 195 7.65 19.35 -19.83
CA ARG A 195 7.80 19.12 -21.27
C ARG A 195 9.01 19.83 -21.85
N SER A 196 9.24 21.09 -21.47
CA SER A 196 10.44 21.84 -21.89
C SER A 196 11.72 21.15 -21.43
N ARG A 197 11.79 20.77 -20.14
CA ARG A 197 12.96 20.13 -19.56
C ARG A 197 13.23 18.75 -20.13
N TYR A 198 12.19 18.00 -20.45
CA TYR A 198 12.31 16.70 -21.13
C TYR A 198 12.90 16.85 -22.54
N SER A 199 12.44 17.83 -23.31
CA SER A 199 13.02 18.13 -24.64
C SER A 199 14.47 18.58 -24.55
N GLU A 200 14.82 19.42 -23.57
CA GLU A 200 16.22 19.78 -23.33
C GLU A 200 17.07 18.57 -22.94
N TRP A 201 16.53 17.69 -22.10
CA TRP A 201 17.21 16.51 -21.59
C TRP A 201 17.50 15.47 -22.69
N ILE A 202 16.57 15.23 -23.61
CA ILE A 202 16.79 14.33 -24.76
C ILE A 202 17.91 14.85 -25.68
N ASN A 203 18.04 16.17 -25.80
CA ASN A 203 19.03 16.80 -26.66
C ASN A 203 20.36 17.10 -25.93
N GLU A 204 20.55 16.61 -24.70
CA GLU A 204 21.84 16.72 -24.02
C GLU A 204 22.90 15.91 -24.77
N LYS A 205 24.15 16.39 -24.73
CA LYS A 205 25.28 15.65 -25.30
C LYS A 205 25.45 14.34 -24.55
N GLU A 206 25.71 13.26 -25.30
CA GLU A 206 25.82 11.89 -24.78
C GLU A 206 26.84 11.78 -23.64
N ASP A 207 27.99 12.45 -23.75
CA ASP A 207 29.02 12.47 -22.71
C ASP A 207 28.54 13.09 -21.39
N GLU A 208 27.80 14.21 -21.45
CA GLU A 208 27.26 14.87 -20.26
C GLU A 208 26.11 14.06 -19.64
N PHE A 209 25.33 13.41 -20.50
CA PHE A 209 24.23 12.56 -20.09
C PHE A 209 24.75 11.35 -19.30
N GLU A 210 25.72 10.60 -19.84
CA GLU A 210 26.28 9.40 -19.20
C GLU A 210 26.98 9.72 -17.88
N VAL A 211 27.74 10.82 -17.79
CA VAL A 211 28.40 11.23 -16.54
C VAL A 211 27.37 11.50 -15.43
N LYS A 212 26.30 12.23 -15.74
CA LYS A 212 25.24 12.56 -14.76
C LYS A 212 24.40 11.33 -14.42
N LEU A 213 24.20 10.41 -15.38
CA LEU A 213 23.45 9.18 -15.18
C LEU A 213 24.20 8.18 -14.29
N LYS A 214 25.53 8.12 -14.42
CA LYS A 214 26.40 7.21 -13.66
C LYS A 214 26.27 7.40 -12.15
N ALA A 215 26.11 8.63 -11.67
CA ALA A 215 25.89 8.92 -10.25
C ALA A 215 24.64 8.20 -9.71
N PHE A 216 23.50 8.31 -10.40
CA PHE A 216 22.26 7.64 -10.00
C PHE A 216 22.32 6.12 -10.21
N ARG A 217 22.96 5.65 -11.30
CA ARG A 217 23.14 4.22 -11.56
C ARG A 217 23.94 3.55 -10.45
N ASN A 218 25.00 4.21 -9.99
CA ASN A 218 25.83 3.73 -8.90
C ASN A 218 25.10 3.69 -7.56
N ILE A 219 24.02 4.44 -7.37
CA ILE A 219 23.18 4.36 -6.15
C ILE A 219 22.13 3.27 -6.30
N LEU A 220 21.49 3.20 -7.46
CA LEU A 220 20.39 2.27 -7.73
C LEU A 220 20.82 0.81 -7.87
N PHE A 221 22.04 0.54 -8.29
CA PHE A 221 22.51 -0.80 -8.64
C PHE A 221 23.76 -1.26 -7.87
N GLN A 222 23.95 -0.75 -6.65
CA GLN A 222 24.82 -1.41 -5.65
C GLN A 222 24.18 -2.73 -5.20
#